data_AF-A0A383BRU6-F1
#
_entry.id   AF-A0A383BRU6-F1
#
_cell.length_a   1.000
_cell.length_b   1.000
_cell.length_c   1.000
_cell.angle_alpha   90.00
_cell.angle_beta   90.00
_cell.angle_gamma   90.00
#
_symmetry.space_group_name_H-M   'P 1'
#
loop_
_entity.id
_entity.type
_entity.pdbx_description
1 polymer ?
#
loop_
_entity_poly.entity_id
_entity_poly.type
_entity_poly.pdbx_seq_one_letter_code
_entity_poly.pdbx_strand_id
1 'polypeptide(L)'
;QGMAKLSTQTIQGLALKIFRPMLSVSRESILKYCEDYDIPWKADSTNFSTEYTRNSIRLELIPSLKKYNPEISKSLVKLGNLARRDHDYIQSKIEEIWPSIATTSNGVIVLNINRLQRLDASLTWRILKKAATDMKGDEHNLTYNHVELMLDITKGISGRSVNLPGKVIATKSYDTLLISKSNDDFLPAPVLNRPTGIATPGTTVTDRWKISAFLKPCNFSSENKNVQRVKSTFLNKDLMNQSL
;
A
#
# COMPACT_ATOMS: atom_id res chain seq x y z
N GLN A 1 21.27 -23.20 -20.20
CA GLN A 1 20.41 -22.09 -19.71
C GLN A 1 20.35 -22.22 -18.20
N GLY A 2 21.19 -21.50 -17.46
CA GLY A 2 21.37 -21.68 -16.02
C GLY A 2 21.37 -20.36 -15.29
N MET A 3 20.77 -20.35 -14.10
CA MET A 3 20.59 -19.21 -13.19
C MET A 3 19.76 -18.05 -13.75
N ALA A 4 18.43 -18.20 -13.79
CA ALA A 4 17.54 -17.08 -14.08
C ALA A 4 16.63 -16.73 -12.88
N LYS A 5 16.62 -15.42 -12.59
CA LYS A 5 15.84 -14.66 -11.58
C LYS A 5 16.47 -14.60 -10.18
N LEU A 6 17.23 -13.52 -9.97
CA LEU A 6 17.69 -13.03 -8.67
C LEU A 6 16.49 -12.33 -7.98
N SER A 7 16.14 -12.73 -6.76
CA SER A 7 15.30 -11.89 -5.89
C SER A 7 16.11 -11.48 -4.69
N THR A 8 16.10 -10.20 -4.33
CA THR A 8 16.70 -9.74 -3.08
C THR A 8 15.65 -9.81 -1.98
N GLN A 9 15.97 -10.44 -0.86
CA GLN A 9 15.12 -10.43 0.33
C GLN A 9 15.89 -9.80 1.48
N THR A 10 15.25 -8.86 2.17
CA THR A 10 15.81 -8.25 3.37
C THR A 10 15.37 -9.09 4.57
N ILE A 11 16.31 -9.76 5.23
CA ILE A 11 16.06 -10.49 6.47
C ILE A 11 16.85 -9.79 7.57
N GLN A 12 16.16 -9.25 8.57
CA GLN A 12 16.79 -8.55 9.71
C GLN A 12 17.77 -7.43 9.30
N GLY A 13 17.46 -6.69 8.23
CA GLY A 13 18.31 -5.60 7.72
C GLY A 13 19.45 -6.02 6.80
N LEU A 14 19.69 -7.32 6.60
CA LEU A 14 20.65 -7.85 5.64
C LEU A 14 19.98 -8.13 4.29
N ALA A 15 20.52 -7.56 3.22
CA ALA A 15 20.07 -7.80 1.86
C ALA A 15 20.66 -9.12 1.32
N LEU A 16 19.84 -10.17 1.26
CA LEU A 16 20.24 -11.48 0.76
C LEU A 16 19.81 -11.68 -0.69
N LYS A 17 20.75 -12.14 -1.53
CA LYS A 17 20.46 -12.55 -2.90
C LYS A 17 19.98 -14.00 -2.93
N ILE A 18 18.74 -14.21 -3.35
CA ILE A 18 18.13 -15.53 -3.48
C ILE A 18 18.21 -15.96 -4.95
N PHE A 19 18.84 -17.10 -5.17
CA PHE A 19 18.91 -17.77 -6.46
C PHE A 19 17.81 -18.82 -6.55
N ARG A 20 17.12 -18.91 -7.69
CA ARG A 20 16.06 -19.91 -7.94
C ARG A 20 16.37 -20.73 -9.20
N PRO A 21 17.36 -21.64 -9.15
CA PRO A 21 17.84 -22.37 -10.34
C PRO A 21 16.75 -23.20 -11.01
N MET A 22 15.84 -23.75 -10.21
CA MET A 22 14.78 -24.66 -10.66
C MET A 22 13.48 -23.95 -11.07
N LEU A 23 13.46 -22.61 -11.13
CA LEU A 23 12.22 -21.86 -11.39
C LEU A 23 11.63 -22.13 -12.79
N SER A 24 12.49 -22.42 -13.77
CA SER A 24 12.10 -22.75 -15.14
C SER A 24 11.94 -24.25 -15.39
N VAL A 25 12.25 -25.09 -14.41
CA VAL A 25 12.18 -26.56 -14.55
C VAL A 25 10.83 -27.04 -14.05
N SER A 26 10.14 -27.83 -14.86
CA SER A 26 8.84 -28.37 -14.47
C SER A 26 8.99 -29.45 -13.40
N ARG A 27 7.97 -29.64 -12.56
CA ARG A 27 7.97 -30.69 -11.55
C ARG A 27 8.11 -32.07 -12.17
N GLU A 28 7.43 -32.29 -13.30
CA GLU A 28 7.47 -33.55 -14.04
C GLU A 28 8.89 -33.87 -14.52
N SER A 29 9.64 -32.85 -14.96
CA SER A 29 11.04 -33.00 -15.38
C SER A 29 11.95 -33.37 -14.19
N ILE A 30 11.69 -32.79 -13.01
CA ILE A 30 12.44 -33.11 -11.79
C ILE A 30 12.17 -34.53 -11.33
N LEU A 31 10.90 -34.95 -11.32
CA LEU A 31 10.53 -36.31 -10.91
C LEU A 31 11.12 -37.35 -11.87
N LYS A 32 11.01 -37.12 -13.18
CA LYS A 32 11.63 -37.97 -14.18
C LYS A 32 13.15 -38.06 -14.00
N TYR A 33 13.82 -36.95 -13.72
CA TYR A 33 15.25 -36.96 -13.43
C TYR A 33 15.58 -37.76 -12.15
N CYS A 34 14.77 -37.66 -11.10
CA CYS A 34 14.97 -38.49 -9.92
C CYS A 34 14.76 -39.98 -10.21
N GLU A 35 13.79 -40.33 -11.05
CA GLU A 35 13.56 -41.72 -11.50
C GLU A 35 14.70 -42.24 -12.38
N ASP A 36 15.13 -41.47 -13.39
CA ASP A 36 16.18 -41.86 -14.35
C ASP A 36 17.55 -42.11 -13.67
N TYR A 37 17.77 -41.54 -12.48
CA TYR A 37 19.02 -41.64 -11.72
C TYR A 37 18.88 -42.30 -10.33
N ASP A 38 17.73 -42.95 -10.05
CA ASP A 38 17.43 -43.62 -8.78
C ASP A 38 17.71 -42.76 -7.53
N ILE A 39 17.35 -41.47 -7.59
CA ILE A 39 17.57 -40.52 -6.49
C ILE A 39 16.39 -40.62 -5.50
N PRO A 40 16.61 -41.11 -4.27
CA PRO A 40 15.55 -41.18 -3.28
C PRO A 40 15.12 -39.78 -2.84
N TRP A 41 13.81 -39.53 -2.80
CA TRP A 41 13.24 -38.28 -2.30
C TRP A 41 12.11 -38.57 -1.31
N LYS A 42 11.93 -37.68 -0.32
CA LYS A 42 10.88 -37.80 0.69
C LYS A 42 9.75 -36.84 0.37
N ALA A 43 8.53 -37.37 0.26
CA ALA A 43 7.32 -36.54 0.19
C ALA A 43 6.99 -36.00 1.59
N ASP A 44 7.08 -34.68 1.77
CA ASP A 44 6.58 -34.03 3.00
C ASP A 44 5.05 -34.12 3.02
N SER A 45 4.46 -34.52 4.15
CA SER A 45 3.02 -34.68 4.35
C SER A 45 2.27 -33.36 4.18
N THR A 46 2.92 -32.23 4.47
CA THR A 46 2.36 -30.88 4.28
C THR A 46 2.08 -30.56 2.80
N ASN A 47 2.68 -31.28 1.85
CA ASN A 47 2.40 -31.13 0.42
C ASN A 47 1.00 -31.62 0.01
N PHE A 48 0.30 -32.33 0.88
CA PHE A 48 -1.04 -32.85 0.61
C PHE A 48 -2.13 -32.09 1.36
N SER A 49 -1.77 -31.19 2.29
CA SER A 49 -2.72 -30.35 3.02
C SER A 49 -3.17 -29.15 2.17
N THR A 50 -4.47 -28.90 2.13
CA THR A 50 -5.09 -27.74 1.45
C THR A 50 -5.26 -26.53 2.38
N GLU A 51 -4.88 -26.63 3.65
CA GLU A 51 -5.01 -25.55 4.65
C GLU A 51 -4.30 -24.26 4.20
N TYR A 52 -3.19 -24.38 3.48
CA TYR A 52 -2.46 -23.22 2.95
C TYR A 52 -3.01 -22.84 1.57
N THR A 53 -3.31 -21.56 1.36
CA THR A 53 -3.84 -21.01 0.10
C THR A 53 -3.01 -21.45 -1.12
N ARG A 54 -1.68 -21.47 -0.99
CA ARG A 54 -0.77 -21.94 -2.06
C ARG A 54 -1.02 -23.41 -2.44
N ASN A 55 -1.29 -24.27 -1.47
CA ASN A 55 -1.55 -25.68 -1.70
C ASN A 55 -2.94 -25.89 -2.28
N SER A 56 -3.98 -25.22 -1.78
CA SER A 56 -5.33 -25.28 -2.38
C SER A 56 -5.29 -24.82 -3.84
N ILE A 57 -4.58 -23.72 -4.17
CA ILE A 57 -4.41 -23.29 -5.57
C ILE A 57 -3.79 -24.41 -6.42
N ARG A 58 -2.75 -25.07 -5.93
CA ARG A 58 -2.03 -26.12 -6.68
C ARG A 58 -2.82 -27.42 -6.81
N LEU A 59 -3.50 -27.85 -5.74
CA LEU A 59 -4.15 -29.15 -5.63
C LEU A 59 -5.58 -29.15 -6.16
N GLU A 60 -6.29 -28.02 -6.08
CA GLU A 60 -7.71 -27.94 -6.42
C GLU A 60 -7.95 -27.00 -7.61
N LEU A 61 -7.51 -25.74 -7.51
CA LEU A 61 -7.86 -24.71 -8.49
C LEU A 61 -7.20 -24.95 -9.85
N ILE A 62 -5.88 -25.12 -9.90
CA ILE A 62 -5.15 -25.31 -11.16
C ILE A 62 -5.63 -26.58 -11.89
N PRO A 63 -5.78 -27.75 -11.24
CA PRO A 63 -6.35 -28.93 -11.88
C PRO A 63 -7.78 -28.72 -12.39
N SER A 64 -8.61 -27.98 -11.65
CA SER A 64 -9.97 -27.64 -12.09
C SER A 64 -9.96 -26.75 -13.33
N LEU A 65 -9.08 -25.75 -13.39
CA LEU A 65 -8.92 -24.89 -14.56
C LEU A 65 -8.36 -25.64 -15.78
N LYS A 66 -7.50 -26.65 -15.58
CA LYS A 66 -6.99 -27.51 -16.66
C LYS A 66 -8.09 -28.27 -17.41
N LYS A 67 -9.23 -28.53 -16.77
CA LYS A 67 -10.39 -29.16 -17.43
C LYS A 67 -10.98 -28.28 -18.54
N TYR A 68 -10.88 -26.95 -18.41
CA TYR A 68 -11.36 -25.99 -19.42
C TYR A 68 -10.28 -25.63 -20.44
N ASN A 69 -9.04 -25.50 -19.98
CA ASN A 69 -7.90 -25.22 -20.84
C ASN A 69 -6.68 -26.03 -20.37
N PRO A 70 -6.31 -27.12 -21.07
CA PRO A 70 -5.14 -27.94 -20.72
C PRO A 70 -3.84 -27.13 -20.60
N GLU A 71 -3.74 -26.03 -21.35
CA GLU A 71 -2.58 -25.15 -21.45
C GLU A 71 -2.68 -23.91 -20.54
N ILE A 72 -3.58 -23.91 -19.55
CA ILE A 72 -3.79 -22.77 -18.64
C ILE A 72 -2.50 -22.37 -17.93
N SER A 73 -1.68 -23.33 -17.49
CA SER A 73 -0.43 -23.04 -16.80
C SER A 73 0.56 -22.29 -17.72
N LYS A 74 0.68 -22.68 -18.99
CA LYS A 74 1.52 -21.97 -19.96
C LYS A 74 0.97 -20.58 -20.27
N SER A 75 -0.35 -20.46 -20.36
CA SER A 75 -1.05 -19.18 -20.59
C SER A 75 -0.82 -18.20 -19.44
N LEU A 76 -0.92 -18.65 -18.19
CA LEU A 76 -0.64 -17.84 -16.99
C LEU A 76 0.82 -17.40 -16.92
N VAL A 77 1.76 -18.28 -17.28
CA VAL A 77 3.19 -17.91 -17.37
C VAL A 77 3.41 -16.84 -18.43
N LYS A 78 2.78 -16.97 -19.61
CA LYS A 78 2.85 -15.96 -20.68
C LYS A 78 2.28 -14.62 -20.23
N LEU A 79 1.11 -14.62 -19.57
CA LEU A 79 0.49 -13.44 -19.00
C LEU A 79 1.39 -12.76 -17.97
N GLY A 80 1.96 -13.54 -17.04
CA GLY A 80 2.90 -13.01 -16.04
C GLY A 80 4.16 -12.41 -16.66
N ASN A 81 4.67 -13.00 -17.74
CA ASN A 81 5.82 -12.44 -18.46
C ASN A 81 5.48 -11.14 -19.21
N LEU A 82 4.29 -11.03 -19.81
CA LEU A 82 3.83 -9.80 -20.45
C LEU A 82 3.61 -8.69 -19.42
N ALA A 83 2.85 -8.98 -18.36
CA ALA A 83 2.61 -8.04 -17.27
C ALA A 83 3.91 -7.55 -16.62
N ARG A 84 4.93 -8.41 -16.52
CA ARG A 84 6.26 -8.01 -16.05
C ARG A 84 6.94 -7.01 -17.00
N ARG A 85 6.90 -7.25 -18.32
CA ARG A 85 7.49 -6.31 -19.30
C ARG A 85 6.82 -4.94 -19.21
N ASP A 86 5.50 -4.92 -19.14
CA ASP A 86 4.74 -3.67 -19.01
C ASP A 86 5.04 -2.98 -17.69
N HIS A 87 5.13 -3.74 -16.59
CA HIS A 87 5.51 -3.20 -15.29
C HIS A 87 6.91 -2.60 -15.29
N ASP A 88 7.90 -3.29 -15.84
CA ASP A 88 9.29 -2.83 -15.92
C ASP A 88 9.38 -1.53 -16.75
N TYR A 89 8.64 -1.44 -17.86
CA TYR A 89 8.55 -0.21 -18.66
C TYR A 89 7.91 0.94 -17.86
N ILE A 90 6.75 0.71 -17.24
CA ILE A 90 6.07 1.75 -16.47
C ILE A 90 6.93 2.20 -15.28
N GLN A 91 7.62 1.27 -14.61
CA GLN A 91 8.54 1.60 -13.53
C GLN A 91 9.66 2.50 -14.03
N SER A 92 10.27 2.21 -15.19
CA SER A 92 11.31 3.07 -15.76
C SER A 92 10.82 4.50 -16.01
N LYS A 93 9.57 4.66 -16.47
CA LYS A 93 8.94 5.97 -16.67
C LYS A 93 8.68 6.70 -15.37
N ILE A 94 8.30 5.99 -14.32
CA ILE A 94 8.14 6.58 -12.98
C ILE A 94 9.48 7.12 -12.49
N GLU A 95 10.57 6.34 -12.58
CA GLU A 95 11.89 6.78 -12.14
C GLU A 95 12.43 7.97 -12.96
N GLU A 96 12.10 8.04 -14.26
CA GLU A 96 12.44 9.19 -15.11
C GLU A 96 11.72 10.48 -14.66
N ILE A 97 10.42 10.37 -14.33
CA ILE A 97 9.59 11.51 -13.95
C ILE A 97 9.82 11.92 -12.49
N TRP A 98 10.18 10.97 -11.62
CA TRP A 98 10.25 11.14 -10.16
C TRP A 98 11.01 12.39 -9.70
N PRO A 99 12.24 12.68 -10.18
CA PRO A 99 13.00 13.85 -9.75
C PRO A 99 12.31 15.19 -10.07
N SER A 100 11.41 15.20 -11.05
CA SER A 100 10.65 16.39 -11.43
C SER A 100 9.41 16.61 -10.55
N ILE A 101 8.90 15.58 -9.87
CA ILE A 101 7.63 15.68 -9.12
C ILE A 101 7.84 15.60 -7.62
N ALA A 102 8.82 14.81 -7.18
CA ALA A 102 9.10 14.54 -5.79
C ALA A 102 10.37 15.24 -5.33
N THR A 103 10.34 15.83 -4.15
CA THR A 103 11.52 16.31 -3.44
C THR A 103 11.51 15.74 -2.03
N THR A 104 12.61 15.13 -1.62
CA THR A 104 12.75 14.57 -0.28
C THR A 104 13.57 15.53 0.56
N SER A 105 13.00 16.03 1.66
CA SER A 105 13.69 16.92 2.60
C SER A 105 13.31 16.54 4.03
N ASN A 106 14.29 16.45 4.93
CA ASN A 106 14.09 16.16 6.37
C ASN A 106 13.21 14.92 6.65
N GLY A 107 13.32 13.87 5.85
CA GLY A 107 12.50 12.66 6.03
C GLY A 107 11.03 12.84 5.63
N VAL A 108 10.70 13.87 4.85
CA VAL A 108 9.39 14.12 4.26
C VAL A 108 9.51 14.11 2.74
N ILE A 109 8.60 13.41 2.07
CA ILE A 109 8.47 13.44 0.61
C ILE A 109 7.43 14.50 0.25
N VAL A 110 7.83 15.49 -0.54
CA VAL A 110 6.99 16.58 -1.03
C VAL A 110 6.71 16.35 -2.50
N LEU A 111 5.45 16.12 -2.86
CA LEU A 111 5.00 15.94 -4.23
C LEU A 111 4.31 17.21 -4.75
N ASN A 112 4.60 17.60 -6.00
CA ASN A 112 3.92 18.72 -6.65
C ASN A 112 2.58 18.26 -7.27
N ILE A 113 1.46 18.77 -6.76
CA ILE A 113 0.10 18.38 -7.20
C ILE A 113 -0.15 18.85 -8.64
N ASN A 114 0.29 20.05 -9.00
CA ASN A 114 0.10 20.58 -10.36
C ASN A 114 0.82 19.74 -11.42
N ARG A 115 1.99 19.18 -11.11
CA ARG A 115 2.71 18.25 -11.99
C ARG A 115 2.03 16.88 -12.02
N LEU A 116 1.58 16.36 -10.88
CA LEU A 116 0.82 15.11 -10.81
C LEU A 116 -0.46 15.14 -11.65
N GLN A 117 -1.22 16.24 -11.60
CA GLN A 117 -2.48 16.38 -12.35
C GLN A 117 -2.30 16.43 -13.87
N ARG A 118 -1.10 16.71 -14.37
CA ARG A 118 -0.79 16.71 -15.82
C ARG A 118 -0.42 15.33 -16.34
N LEU A 119 -0.18 14.36 -15.46
CA LEU A 119 0.14 13.00 -15.84
C LEU A 119 -1.12 12.17 -16.05
N ASP A 120 -0.97 11.08 -16.79
CA ASP A 120 -2.01 10.06 -16.92
C ASP A 120 -2.36 9.45 -15.55
N ALA A 121 -3.64 9.07 -15.39
CA ALA A 121 -4.15 8.50 -14.14
C ALA A 121 -3.32 7.30 -13.64
N SER A 122 -2.81 6.46 -14.55
CA SER A 122 -1.97 5.30 -14.21
C SER A 122 -0.65 5.72 -13.57
N LEU A 123 0.01 6.74 -14.11
CA LEU A 123 1.28 7.24 -13.58
C LEU A 123 1.07 7.95 -12.24
N THR A 124 0.03 8.78 -12.14
CA THR A 124 -0.34 9.47 -10.89
C THR A 124 -0.56 8.47 -9.76
N TRP A 125 -1.36 7.43 -10.00
CA TRP A 125 -1.63 6.39 -9.01
C TRP A 125 -0.34 5.68 -8.57
N ARG A 126 0.54 5.33 -9.51
CA ARG A 126 1.79 4.63 -9.20
C ARG A 126 2.82 5.51 -8.49
N ILE A 127 2.87 6.81 -8.79
CA ILE A 127 3.74 7.76 -8.09
C ILE A 127 3.28 7.95 -6.65
N LEU A 128 1.96 8.08 -6.41
CA LEU A 128 1.40 8.14 -5.05
C LEU A 128 1.71 6.86 -4.27
N LYS A 129 1.53 5.69 -4.90
CA LYS A 129 1.91 4.41 -4.33
C LYS A 129 3.40 4.36 -3.98
N LYS A 130 4.28 4.74 -4.91
CA LYS A 130 5.74 4.79 -4.69
C LYS A 130 6.09 5.67 -3.50
N ALA A 131 5.53 6.88 -3.42
CA ALA A 131 5.81 7.80 -2.33
C ALA A 131 5.38 7.27 -0.96
N ALA A 132 4.23 6.62 -0.88
CA ALA A 132 3.77 5.97 0.35
C ALA A 132 4.69 4.79 0.73
N THR A 133 5.07 3.95 -0.23
CA THR A 133 5.96 2.80 -0.02
C THR A 133 7.37 3.23 0.41
N ASP A 134 7.96 4.22 -0.25
CA ASP A 134 9.29 4.75 0.08
C ASP A 134 9.33 5.32 1.51
N MET A 135 8.24 5.96 1.96
CA MET A 135 8.14 6.46 3.34
C MET A 135 7.91 5.35 4.37
N LYS A 136 7.16 4.30 4.00
CA LYS A 136 6.88 3.17 4.89
C LYS A 136 8.11 2.29 5.10
N GLY A 137 8.95 2.16 4.08
CA GLY A 137 10.09 1.25 4.04
C GLY A 137 9.72 -0.22 3.74
N ASP A 138 8.47 -0.47 3.31
CA ASP A 138 7.98 -1.79 2.91
C ASP A 138 6.75 -1.68 1.98
N GLU A 139 6.57 -2.64 1.08
CA GLU A 139 5.51 -2.71 0.07
C GLU A 139 4.18 -3.30 0.59
N HIS A 140 4.19 -4.04 1.70
CA HIS A 140 3.00 -4.80 2.14
C HIS A 140 1.89 -3.89 2.71
N ASN A 141 0.64 -4.36 2.72
CA ASN A 141 -0.53 -3.69 3.32
C ASN A 141 -1.01 -2.36 2.70
N LEU A 142 -0.34 -1.78 1.70
CA LEU A 142 -0.88 -0.62 0.98
C LEU A 142 -1.90 -1.09 -0.07
N THR A 143 -3.18 -1.04 0.32
CA THR A 143 -4.30 -1.41 -0.57
C THR A 143 -4.66 -0.30 -1.56
N TYR A 144 -5.43 -0.66 -2.58
CA TYR A 144 -5.96 0.26 -3.59
C TYR A 144 -6.68 1.47 -2.97
N ASN A 145 -7.54 1.23 -1.98
CA ASN A 145 -8.34 2.27 -1.33
C ASN A 145 -7.48 3.36 -0.66
N HIS A 146 -6.31 3.01 -0.13
CA HIS A 146 -5.40 3.99 0.47
C HIS A 146 -4.87 4.98 -0.57
N VAL A 147 -4.51 4.49 -1.75
CA VAL A 147 -4.01 5.34 -2.85
C VAL A 147 -5.15 6.20 -3.43
N GLU A 148 -6.36 5.65 -3.50
CA GLU A 148 -7.54 6.43 -3.89
C GLU A 148 -7.84 7.57 -2.91
N LEU A 149 -7.72 7.33 -1.60
CA LEU A 149 -7.86 8.40 -0.60
C LEU A 149 -6.78 9.47 -0.76
N MET A 150 -5.54 9.09 -1.08
CA MET A 150 -4.49 10.06 -1.42
C MET A 150 -4.87 10.88 -2.65
N LEU A 151 -5.47 10.25 -3.66
CA LEU A 151 -5.94 10.95 -4.85
C LEU A 151 -7.10 11.92 -4.52
N ASP A 152 -8.05 11.53 -3.67
CA ASP A 152 -9.14 12.40 -3.23
C ASP A 152 -8.63 13.66 -2.51
N ILE A 153 -7.68 13.50 -1.58
CA ILE A 153 -7.15 14.67 -0.86
C ILE A 153 -6.41 15.62 -1.80
N THR A 154 -5.79 15.14 -2.89
CA THR A 154 -5.15 16.04 -3.88
C THR A 154 -6.16 16.97 -4.56
N LYS A 155 -7.42 16.54 -4.71
CA LYS A 155 -8.51 17.32 -5.31
C LYS A 155 -9.24 18.21 -4.28
N GLY A 156 -9.20 17.86 -3.00
CA GLY A 156 -9.89 18.56 -1.91
C GLY A 156 -9.23 19.86 -1.43
N ILE A 157 -9.74 20.41 -0.31
CA ILE A 157 -9.22 21.64 0.32
C ILE A 157 -7.86 21.36 1.00
N SER A 158 -6.99 22.37 1.04
CA SER A 158 -5.72 22.34 1.79
C SER A 158 -5.95 22.01 3.28
N GLY A 159 -5.04 21.24 3.87
CA GLY A 159 -5.11 20.79 5.27
C GLY A 159 -5.79 19.44 5.50
N ARG A 160 -6.34 18.81 4.45
CA ARG A 160 -6.82 17.42 4.55
C ARG A 160 -5.63 16.46 4.65
N SER A 161 -5.76 15.46 5.52
CA SER A 161 -4.80 14.38 5.68
C SER A 161 -5.46 13.01 5.63
N VAL A 162 -4.69 12.01 5.22
CA VAL A 162 -5.08 10.60 5.25
C VAL A 162 -3.99 9.80 5.95
N ASN A 163 -4.41 8.89 6.82
CA ASN A 163 -3.53 7.94 7.48
C ASN A 163 -3.36 6.70 6.60
N LEU A 164 -2.11 6.33 6.38
CA LEU A 164 -1.71 5.19 5.58
C LEU A 164 -1.08 4.11 6.51
N PRO A 165 -1.08 2.84 6.09
CA PRO A 165 -0.44 1.76 6.82
C PRO A 165 1.04 2.07 7.12
N GLY A 166 1.55 1.59 8.27
CA GLY A 166 2.96 1.77 8.65
C GLY A 166 3.31 3.15 9.22
N LYS A 167 2.33 3.82 9.84
CA LYS A 167 2.44 5.16 10.45
C LYS A 167 2.78 6.27 9.45
N VAL A 168 2.37 6.12 8.20
CA VAL A 168 2.59 7.16 7.17
C VAL A 168 1.36 8.06 7.10
N ILE A 169 1.54 9.38 7.02
CA ILE A 169 0.47 10.35 6.76
C ILE A 169 0.75 11.01 5.42
N ALA A 170 -0.29 11.16 4.60
CA ALA A 170 -0.28 12.08 3.47
C ALA A 170 -1.16 13.28 3.76
N THR A 171 -0.62 14.50 3.67
CA THR A 171 -1.29 15.76 3.99
C THR A 171 -1.18 16.73 2.82
N LYS A 172 -2.30 17.28 2.37
CA LYS A 172 -2.29 18.32 1.35
C LYS A 172 -1.92 19.67 1.97
N SER A 173 -0.92 20.33 1.40
CA SER A 173 -0.51 21.70 1.70
C SER A 173 -0.47 22.52 0.41
N TYR A 174 -1.50 23.34 0.19
CA TYR A 174 -1.68 24.14 -1.04
C TYR A 174 -1.50 23.28 -2.31
N ASP A 175 -0.46 23.56 -3.10
CA ASP A 175 -0.13 22.89 -4.36
C ASP A 175 0.81 21.69 -4.18
N THR A 176 1.05 21.29 -2.92
CA THR A 176 1.93 20.18 -2.58
C THR A 176 1.24 19.13 -1.73
N LEU A 177 1.64 17.88 -1.92
CA LEU A 177 1.25 16.75 -1.07
C LEU A 177 2.47 16.33 -0.26
N LEU A 178 2.37 16.44 1.06
CA LEU A 178 3.40 16.07 2.02
C LEU A 178 3.15 14.65 2.50
N ILE A 179 4.14 13.78 2.38
CA ILE A 179 4.09 12.41 2.86
C ILE A 179 5.18 12.26 3.90
N SER A 180 4.81 11.95 5.14
CA SER A 180 5.73 11.84 6.27
C SER A 180 5.39 10.65 7.13
N LYS A 181 6.38 10.14 7.87
CA LYS A 181 6.14 9.17 8.93
C LYS A 181 5.77 9.92 10.21
N SER A 182 4.67 9.52 10.82
CA SER A 182 4.29 10.02 12.14
C SER A 182 4.98 9.21 13.23
N ASN A 183 5.41 9.90 14.28
CA ASN A 183 5.87 9.26 15.51
C ASN A 183 4.70 8.80 16.39
N ASP A 184 3.51 9.37 16.20
CA ASP A 184 2.33 9.02 16.98
C ASP A 184 1.75 7.67 16.53
N ASP A 185 1.45 6.82 17.50
CA ASP A 185 0.63 5.64 17.28
C ASP A 185 -0.78 6.09 16.87
N PHE A 186 -1.15 5.80 15.62
CA PHE A 186 -2.52 5.97 15.17
C PHE A 186 -3.40 4.94 15.88
N LEU A 187 -3.84 5.26 17.08
CA LEU A 187 -5.01 4.60 17.64
C LEU A 187 -6.17 4.93 16.68
N PRO A 188 -6.83 3.92 16.06
CA PRO A 188 -8.01 4.20 15.27
C PRO A 188 -8.99 4.97 16.16
N ALA A 189 -9.54 6.07 15.64
CA ALA A 189 -10.61 6.78 16.34
C ALA A 189 -11.72 5.75 16.62
N PRO A 190 -12.09 5.48 17.89
CA PRO A 190 -13.13 4.52 18.15
C PRO A 190 -14.40 5.06 17.52
N VAL A 191 -15.13 4.17 16.88
CA VAL A 191 -16.46 4.47 16.35
C VAL A 191 -17.33 4.80 17.56
N LEU A 192 -17.64 6.09 17.74
CA LEU A 192 -18.63 6.53 18.72
C LEU A 192 -19.99 6.09 18.17
N ASN A 193 -20.46 4.94 18.63
CA ASN A 193 -21.76 4.39 18.22
C ASN A 193 -22.95 5.24 18.70
N ARG A 194 -22.71 6.31 19.47
CA ARG A 194 -23.73 7.20 20.03
C ARG A 194 -23.24 8.65 20.05
N PRO A 195 -24.11 9.63 19.76
CA PRO A 195 -23.80 11.04 19.99
C PRO A 195 -23.44 11.24 21.47
N THR A 196 -22.23 11.73 21.75
CA THR A 196 -21.80 12.04 23.11
C THR A 196 -21.76 13.55 23.28
N GLY A 197 -22.47 14.08 24.28
CA GLY A 197 -22.44 15.49 24.62
C GLY A 197 -21.04 15.87 25.12
N ILE A 198 -20.42 16.87 24.51
CA ILE A 198 -19.10 17.37 24.91
C ILE A 198 -19.31 18.56 25.85
N ALA A 199 -18.64 18.55 27.00
CA ALA A 199 -18.62 19.66 27.94
C ALA A 199 -17.74 20.78 27.36
N THR A 200 -18.37 21.84 26.90
CA THR A 200 -17.69 23.05 26.39
C THR A 200 -18.10 24.26 27.23
N PRO A 201 -17.17 24.94 27.95
CA PRO A 201 -15.78 24.57 28.23
C PRO A 201 -15.69 23.52 29.35
N GLY A 202 -14.73 22.59 29.26
CA GLY A 202 -14.56 21.54 30.26
C GLY A 202 -13.79 20.33 29.72
N THR A 203 -13.72 19.29 30.54
CA THR A 203 -13.18 17.99 30.12
C THR A 203 -14.27 16.94 30.21
N THR A 204 -14.58 16.26 29.11
CA THR A 204 -15.47 15.10 29.05
C THR A 204 -14.63 13.84 29.01
N VAL A 205 -14.79 12.99 30.02
CA VAL A 205 -14.19 11.64 30.04
C VAL A 205 -15.24 10.65 29.53
N THR A 206 -14.85 9.82 28.58
CA THR A 206 -15.61 8.67 28.06
C THR A 206 -14.84 7.39 28.39
N ASP A 207 -15.45 6.23 28.18
CA ASP A 207 -14.85 4.92 28.43
C ASP A 207 -13.47 4.73 27.79
N ARG A 208 -13.14 5.49 26.73
CA ARG A 208 -11.86 5.38 26.00
C ARG A 208 -11.09 6.69 25.80
N TRP A 209 -11.65 7.84 26.15
CA TRP A 209 -11.00 9.14 25.91
C TRP A 209 -11.22 10.15 27.02
N LYS A 210 -10.23 11.02 27.20
CA LYS A 210 -10.36 12.30 27.90
C LYS A 210 -10.37 13.41 26.84
N ILE A 211 -11.53 14.02 26.62
CA ILE A 211 -11.75 15.10 25.65
C ILE A 211 -11.74 16.42 26.42
N SER A 212 -10.79 17.31 26.14
CA SER A 212 -10.77 18.66 26.72
C SER A 212 -11.18 19.69 25.68
N ALA A 213 -12.17 20.52 26.01
CA ALA A 213 -12.67 21.58 25.16
C ALA A 213 -12.67 22.93 25.89
N PHE A 214 -12.24 23.98 25.22
CA PHE A 214 -12.15 25.33 25.78
C PHE A 214 -12.80 26.33 24.84
N LEU A 215 -13.54 27.30 25.40
CA LEU A 215 -14.05 28.43 24.65
C LEU A 215 -12.90 29.44 24.49
N LYS A 216 -12.47 29.66 23.26
CA LYS A 216 -11.53 30.75 22.96
C LYS A 216 -12.34 32.06 22.91
N PRO A 217 -12.14 33.03 23.82
CA PRO A 217 -12.81 34.31 23.72
C PRO A 217 -12.42 34.99 22.40
N CYS A 218 -13.42 35.36 21.60
CA CYS A 218 -13.20 36.15 20.38
C CYS A 218 -13.27 37.63 20.76
N ASN A 219 -12.12 38.26 21.00
CA ASN A 219 -12.05 39.72 21.00
C ASN A 219 -12.10 40.19 19.54
N PHE A 220 -13.25 40.70 19.11
CA PHE A 220 -13.35 41.49 17.88
C PHE A 220 -12.88 42.90 18.21
N SER A 221 -11.58 43.14 18.08
CA SER A 221 -10.99 44.47 17.98
C SER A 221 -10.22 44.53 16.67
N SER A 222 -10.67 45.44 15.81
CA SER A 222 -10.07 45.78 14.53
C SER A 222 -8.61 46.16 14.68
N GLU A 223 -7.68 45.25 14.33
CA GLU A 223 -6.39 45.54 13.69
C GLU A 223 -5.55 44.25 13.54
N ASN A 224 -5.12 44.00 12.30
CA ASN A 224 -3.98 43.20 11.86
C ASN A 224 -3.81 41.70 12.21
N LYS A 225 -3.83 40.92 11.11
CA LYS A 225 -2.90 39.85 10.68
C LYS A 225 -2.69 38.60 11.56
N ASN A 226 -2.81 37.45 10.88
CA ASN A 226 -2.33 36.11 11.26
C ASN A 226 -3.04 35.41 12.44
N VAL A 227 -4.18 34.78 12.16
CA VAL A 227 -4.61 33.60 12.92
C VAL A 227 -5.02 32.50 11.94
N GLN A 228 -4.15 31.51 11.77
CA GLN A 228 -4.41 30.29 11.02
C GLN A 228 -5.62 29.56 11.64
N ARG A 229 -6.72 29.50 10.89
CA ARG A 229 -7.84 28.58 11.18
C ARG A 229 -7.37 27.15 10.93
N VAL A 230 -6.97 26.44 11.99
CA VAL A 230 -6.87 24.98 11.95
C VAL A 230 -8.29 24.43 12.05
N LYS A 231 -8.93 24.20 10.90
CA LYS A 231 -10.13 23.37 10.82
C LYS A 231 -9.68 21.91 10.70
N SER A 232 -9.56 21.20 11.82
CA SER A 232 -9.50 19.74 11.80
C SER A 232 -10.89 19.21 11.44
N THR A 233 -11.07 18.76 10.20
CA THR A 233 -12.25 18.01 9.80
C THR A 233 -11.85 16.55 9.69
N PHE A 234 -12.01 15.80 10.79
CA PHE A 234 -12.01 14.35 10.75
C PHE A 234 -13.23 13.92 9.95
N LEU A 235 -13.03 13.33 8.77
CA LEU A 235 -14.11 12.67 8.04
C LEU A 235 -14.10 11.20 8.42
N ASN A 236 -14.84 10.85 9.48
CA ASN A 236 -15.58 9.59 9.48
C ASN A 236 -16.81 9.85 8.61
N LYS A 237 -16.86 9.26 7.42
CA LYS A 237 -18.09 9.15 6.66
C LYS A 237 -18.09 7.83 5.90
N ASP A 238 -18.76 6.86 6.51
CA ASP A 238 -19.57 5.82 5.88
C ASP A 238 -19.24 5.49 4.41
N LEU A 239 -18.38 4.49 4.23
CA LEU A 239 -18.29 3.69 3.00
C LEU A 239 -18.41 2.18 3.29
N MET A 240 -19.01 1.82 4.41
CA MET A 240 -19.59 0.49 4.62
C MET A 240 -21.08 0.59 4.29
N ASN A 241 -21.40 0.47 3.01
CA ASN A 241 -22.65 -0.10 2.52
C ASN A 241 -22.59 -0.22 1.00
N GLN A 242 -21.86 -1.23 0.52
CA GLN A 242 -22.27 -1.94 -0.68
C GLN A 242 -22.04 -3.43 -0.45
N SER A 243 -23.10 -4.10 0.00
CA SER A 243 -23.29 -5.54 -0.20
C SER A 243 -23.92 -5.75 -1.57
N LEU A 244 -23.23 -6.46 -2.45
CA LEU A 244 -23.69 -7.65 -3.19
C LEU A 244 -22.57 -8.10 -4.12
#